data_AF-A0A537SHA2-F1
#
_entry.id   AF-A0A537SHA2-F1
#
_cell.length_a   1.000
_cell.length_b   1.000
_cell.length_c   1.000
_cell.angle_alpha   90.00
_cell.angle_beta   90.00
_cell.angle_gamma   90.00
#
_symmetry.space_group_name_H-M   'P 1'
#
loop_
_entity.id
_entity.type
_entity.pdbx_description
1 polymer ?
#
loop_
_entity_poly.entity_id
_entity_poly.type
_entity_poly.pdbx_seq_one_letter_code
_entity_poly.pdbx_strand_id
1 'polypeptide(L)' 'ESCPEMIVVPAGRFIMGASENESGSTPDERPQHLVSFTKSFSVGRFAVDIR' A
#
# COMPACT_ATOMS: atom_id res chain seq x y z
N GLU A 1 -4.68 17.49 -21.17
CA GLU A 1 -4.40 16.15 -20.64
C GLU A 1 -3.07 16.16 -19.94
N SER A 2 -3.05 15.83 -18.64
CA SER A 2 -1.82 15.60 -17.88
C SER A 2 -1.91 14.20 -17.30
N CYS A 3 -0.90 13.36 -17.56
CA CYS A 3 -0.82 12.08 -16.87
C CYS A 3 -0.46 12.30 -15.39
N PRO A 4 -0.96 11.47 -14.46
CA PRO A 4 -0.54 11.52 -13.06
C PRO A 4 0.96 11.29 -12.90
N GLU A 5 1.57 11.96 -11.92
CA GLU A 5 2.94 11.68 -11.54
C GLU A 5 3.03 10.32 -10.83
N MET A 6 3.95 9.48 -11.27
CA MET A 6 4.11 8.12 -10.76
C MET A 6 5.43 7.96 -10.01
N ILE A 7 5.42 7.18 -8.94
CA ILE A 7 6.63 6.71 -8.24
C ILE A 7 6.77 5.20 -8.38
N VAL A 8 8.00 4.71 -8.45
CA VAL A 8 8.31 3.27 -8.48
C VAL A 8 8.45 2.76 -7.06
N VAL A 9 7.67 1.74 -6.70
CA VAL A 9 7.83 0.95 -5.50
C VAL A 9 8.73 -0.25 -5.84
N PRO A 10 9.85 -0.44 -5.13
CA PRO A 10 10.76 -1.56 -5.41
C PRO A 10 10.13 -2.91 -5.05
N ALA A 11 10.65 -3.98 -5.65
CA ALA A 11 10.34 -5.33 -5.20
C ALA A 11 10.73 -5.49 -3.73
N GLY A 12 9.92 -6.22 -2.95
CA GLY A 12 10.09 -6.26 -1.52
C GLY A 12 9.00 -7.03 -0.80
N ARG A 13 9.09 -7.02 0.53
CA ARG A 13 8.14 -7.70 1.41
C ARG A 13 7.79 -6.79 2.58
N PHE A 14 6.55 -6.87 3.03
CA PHE A 14 6.09 -6.15 4.22
C PHE A 14 4.96 -6.93 4.90
N ILE A 15 4.68 -6.59 6.15
CA ILE A 15 3.53 -7.12 6.88
C ILE A 15 2.35 -6.20 6.62
N MET A 16 1.28 -6.74 6.03
CA MET A 16 0.01 -6.04 5.83
C MET A 16 -0.98 -6.46 6.92
N GLY A 17 -1.82 -5.53 7.37
CA GLY A 17 -2.81 -5.71 8.42
C GLY A 17 -2.41 -5.05 9.74
N ALA A 18 -3.39 -4.81 10.61
CA ALA A 18 -3.19 -4.18 11.92
C ALA A 18 -2.82 -5.21 12.99
N SER A 19 -2.01 -4.81 13.98
CA SER A 19 -1.75 -5.66 15.14
C SER A 19 -2.99 -5.71 16.03
N GLU A 20 -3.26 -6.86 16.67
CA GLU A 20 -4.40 -6.98 17.58
C GLU A 20 -4.35 -6.01 18.78
N ASN A 21 -3.15 -5.60 19.19
CA ASN A 21 -2.96 -4.65 20.30
C ASN A 21 -2.82 -3.19 19.83
N GLU A 22 -2.99 -2.92 18.53
CA GLU A 22 -2.94 -1.57 17.99
C GLU A 22 -4.24 -0.82 18.31
N SER A 23 -4.11 0.40 18.82
CA SER A 23 -5.28 1.23 19.13
C SER A 23 -6.06 1.55 17.86
N GLY A 24 -7.35 1.19 17.84
CA GLY A 24 -8.22 1.37 16.67
C GLY A 24 -8.28 0.18 15.73
N SER A 25 -7.52 -0.90 15.99
CA SER A 25 -7.57 -2.11 15.16
C SER A 25 -8.97 -2.73 15.14
N THR A 26 -9.46 -3.03 13.94
CA THR A 26 -10.74 -3.70 13.73
C THR A 26 -10.57 -5.17 13.33
N PRO A 27 -11.61 -6.02 13.44
CA PRO A 27 -11.54 -7.42 13.00
C PRO A 27 -11.23 -7.62 11.50
N ASP A 28 -11.64 -6.67 10.64
CA ASP A 28 -11.47 -6.73 9.18
C ASP A 28 -10.07 -6.32 8.71
N GLU A 29 -9.28 -5.64 9.56
CA GLU A 29 -7.88 -5.31 9.29
C GLU A 29 -6.91 -6.46 9.66
N ARG A 30 -7.43 -7.58 10.17
CA ARG A 30 -6.67 -8.71 10.72
C ARG A 30 -6.92 -10.01 9.93
N PRO A 31 -5.97 -10.97 9.97
CA PRO A 31 -4.70 -10.94 10.69
C PRO A 31 -3.59 -10.22 9.91
N GLN A 32 -2.51 -9.90 10.60
CA GLN A 32 -1.26 -9.52 9.95
C GLN A 32 -0.71 -10.68 9.10
N HIS A 33 -0.31 -10.42 7.86
CA HIS A 33 0.30 -11.42 6.99
C HIS A 33 1.40 -10.84 6.09
N LEU A 34 2.39 -11.67 5.76
CA LEU A 34 3.51 -11.27 4.90
C LEU A 34 3.07 -11.18 3.44
N VAL A 35 3.17 -9.99 2.85
CA VAL A 35 2.95 -9.73 1.43
C VAL A 35 4.29 -9.61 0.71
N SER A 36 4.39 -10.19 -0.49
CA SER A 36 5.62 -10.22 -1.28
C SER A 36 5.38 -9.73 -2.71
N PHE A 37 6.03 -8.63 -3.08
CA PHE A 37 6.10 -8.14 -4.45
C PHE A 37 7.39 -8.66 -5.09
N THR A 38 7.26 -9.59 -6.05
CA THR A 38 8.40 -10.20 -6.75
C THR A 38 9.01 -9.30 -7.80
N LYS A 39 8.31 -8.22 -8.19
CA LYS A 39 8.75 -7.21 -9.15
C LYS A 39 8.36 -5.83 -8.64
N SER A 40 9.10 -4.82 -9.08
CA SER A 40 8.71 -3.42 -8.87
C SER A 40 7.43 -3.08 -9.63
N PHE A 41 6.70 -2.09 -9.14
CA PHE A 41 5.51 -1.53 -9.80
C PHE A 41 5.42 -0.03 -9.55
N SER A 42 4.58 0.67 -10.30
CA SER A 42 4.39 2.11 -10.16
C SER A 42 3.05 2.44 -9.51
N VAL A 43 3.02 3.43 -8.63
CA VAL A 43 1.81 3.98 -8.02
C VAL A 43 1.77 5.49 -8.19
N GLY A 44 0.57 6.07 -8.30
CA GLY A 44 0.42 7.53 -8.34
C GLY A 44 1.01 8.15 -7.08
N ARG A 45 1.84 9.18 -7.25
CA ARG A 45 2.45 9.90 -6.11
C ARG A 45 1.39 10.58 -5.25
N PHE A 46 0.29 10.96 -5.88
CA PHE A 46 -0.86 11.60 -5.25
C PHE A 46 -2.14 10.91 -5.70
N ALA A 47 -3.23 11.15 -4.94
CA ALA A 47 -4.57 10.81 -5.39
C ALA A 47 -4.88 11.53 -6.69
N VAL A 48 -5.61 10.86 -7.58
CA VAL A 48 -6.06 11.46 -8.83
C VAL A 48 -7.11 12.52 -8.49
N ASP A 49 -6.90 13.75 -8.97
CA ASP A 49 -7.86 14.83 -8.91
C ASP A 49 -8.38 15.20 -10.31
N ILE A 50 -9.36 16.09 -10.36
CA ILE A 50 -10.04 16.50 -11.60
C ILE A 50 -9.33 17.64 -12.35
N ARG A 51 -8.09 17.97 -11.95
CA ARG A 51 -7.36 19.11 -12.52
C ARG A 51 -6.62 18.75 -13.81
#